data_AF-A0A9X3LT81-F1
#
_entry.id   AF-A0A9X3LT81-F1
#
_cell.length_a   1.000
_cell.length_b   1.000
_cell.length_c   1.000
_cell.angle_alpha   90.00
_cell.angle_beta   90.00
_cell.angle_gamma   90.00
#
_symmetry.space_group_name_H-M   'P 1'
#
loop_
_entity.id
_entity.type
_entity.pdbx_description
1 polymer ?
#
loop_
_entity_poly.entity_id
_entity_poly.type
_entity_poly.pdbx_seq_one_letter_code
_entity_poly.pdbx_strand_id
1 'polypeptide(L)'
;MSAKDDAPQVYNGVSEADVPSAKWGWSELTPKTIQIAGWVSVAFLIAYNFGNHQGHVETIWLIALAVLIALGLVLFAIRPELSQVRTVTAFNQPVGYQEKDWTELQRTMTGPYAELTDGQLRALNIEPEAFRASQQGRHELSN
;
A
#
# COMPACT_ATOMS: atom_id res chain seq x y z
N MET A 1 -20.95 1.83 25.91
CA MET A 1 -19.70 1.97 25.14
C MET A 1 -20.07 2.08 23.68
N SER A 2 -19.57 3.11 23.00
CA SER A 2 -19.94 3.42 21.61
C SER A 2 -19.14 2.54 20.67
N ALA A 3 -19.73 2.02 19.60
CA ALA A 3 -19.02 1.22 18.57
C ALA A 3 -17.86 1.98 17.88
N LYS A 4 -17.70 3.29 18.15
CA LYS A 4 -16.55 4.10 17.74
C LYS A 4 -15.32 3.94 18.65
N ASP A 5 -15.47 3.41 19.86
CA ASP A 5 -14.39 3.28 20.85
C ASP A 5 -13.56 1.98 20.66
N ASP A 6 -14.04 1.02 19.85
CA ASP A 6 -13.40 -0.26 19.52
C ASP A 6 -12.77 -0.28 18.11
N ALA A 7 -12.51 0.89 17.52
CA ALA A 7 -11.83 0.95 16.23
C ALA A 7 -10.34 0.60 16.41
N PRO A 8 -9.79 -0.40 15.69
CA PRO A 8 -8.39 -0.79 15.80
C PRO A 8 -7.48 0.38 15.44
N GLN A 9 -6.53 0.70 16.32
CA GLN A 9 -5.64 1.84 16.17
C GLN A 9 -4.43 1.48 15.31
N VAL A 10 -3.95 2.44 14.52
CA VAL A 10 -2.79 2.25 13.64
C VAL A 10 -1.57 2.91 14.28
N TYR A 11 -0.51 2.12 14.48
CA TYR A 11 0.77 2.57 15.02
C TYR A 11 1.87 2.31 13.99
N ASN A 12 2.65 3.34 13.66
CA ASN A 12 3.77 3.27 12.69
C ASN A 12 3.44 2.73 11.30
N GLY A 13 2.16 2.60 10.94
CA GLY A 13 1.72 2.05 9.66
C GLY A 13 1.16 0.62 9.76
N VAL A 14 1.18 0.01 10.95
CA VAL A 14 0.58 -1.29 11.26
C VAL A 14 -0.68 -1.11 12.11
N SER A 15 -1.76 -1.81 11.73
CA SER A 15 -3.02 -1.78 12.48
C SER A 15 -3.02 -2.82 13.61
N GLU A 16 -3.59 -2.48 14.76
CA GLU A 16 -3.92 -3.45 15.82
C GLU A 16 -4.88 -4.55 15.33
N ALA A 17 -5.61 -4.30 14.23
CA ALA A 17 -6.43 -5.32 13.55
C ALA A 17 -5.58 -6.42 12.91
N ASP A 18 -4.39 -6.08 12.41
CA ASP A 18 -3.50 -7.01 11.70
C ASP A 18 -2.57 -7.72 12.69
N VAL A 19 -2.02 -6.97 13.66
CA VAL A 19 -1.13 -7.52 14.69
C VAL A 19 -1.44 -6.88 16.05
N PRO A 20 -1.84 -7.65 17.09
CA PRO A 20 -2.24 -7.09 18.38
C PRO A 20 -1.09 -6.38 19.13
N SER A 21 0.16 -6.64 18.73
CA SER A 21 1.36 -5.99 19.24
C SER A 21 1.79 -4.76 18.46
N ALA A 22 0.97 -4.23 17.54
CA ALA A 22 1.28 -3.02 16.76
C ALA A 22 1.74 -1.86 17.65
N LYS A 23 1.10 -1.69 18.81
CA LYS A 23 1.48 -0.69 19.83
C LYS A 23 2.85 -0.94 20.49
N TRP A 24 3.27 -2.19 20.61
CA TRP A 24 4.51 -2.60 21.30
C TRP A 24 5.73 -2.63 20.37
N GLY A 25 5.53 -2.56 19.05
CA GLY A 25 6.61 -2.38 18.07
C GLY A 25 7.45 -3.63 17.75
N TRP A 26 7.14 -4.81 18.32
CA TRP A 26 7.82 -6.07 17.97
C TRP A 26 7.65 -6.46 16.49
N SER A 27 6.55 -6.01 15.89
CA SER A 27 6.14 -6.41 14.54
C SER A 27 6.80 -5.60 13.43
N GLU A 28 7.39 -4.44 13.74
CA GLU A 28 7.94 -3.52 12.74
C GLU A 28 9.32 -3.01 13.15
N LEU A 29 10.34 -3.49 12.44
CA LEU A 29 11.72 -3.01 12.59
C LEU A 29 11.94 -1.79 11.69
N THR A 30 12.09 -0.62 12.31
CA THR A 30 12.42 0.59 11.53
C THR A 30 13.80 0.45 10.85
N PRO A 31 14.00 1.06 9.67
CA PRO A 31 15.31 1.07 9.01
C PRO A 31 16.44 1.57 9.92
N LYS A 32 16.14 2.53 10.80
CA LYS A 32 17.09 3.06 11.79
C LYS A 32 17.53 1.99 12.79
N THR A 33 16.59 1.20 13.32
CA THR A 33 16.90 0.11 14.25
C THR A 33 17.81 -0.93 13.60
N ILE A 34 17.51 -1.31 12.35
CA ILE A 34 18.31 -2.26 11.57
C ILE A 34 19.74 -1.73 11.38
N GLN A 35 19.90 -0.44 11.05
CA GLN A 35 21.22 0.16 10.88
C GLN A 35 22.03 0.18 12.17
N ILE A 36 21.43 0.57 13.29
CA ILE A 36 22.12 0.60 14.59
C ILE A 36 22.56 -0.81 14.98
N ALA A 37 21.66 -1.79 14.93
CA ALA A 37 21.96 -3.17 15.28
C ALA A 37 23.08 -3.74 14.39
N GLY A 38 23.00 -3.52 13.08
CA GLY A 38 24.00 -3.98 12.13
C GLY A 38 25.39 -3.38 12.37
N TRP A 39 25.49 -2.06 12.56
CA TRP A 39 26.78 -1.41 12.83
C TRP A 39 27.38 -1.80 14.17
N VAL A 40 26.54 -2.03 15.19
CA VAL A 40 26.98 -2.62 16.46
C VAL A 40 27.59 -4.00 16.21
N SER A 41 26.93 -4.88 15.45
CA SER A 41 27.49 -6.19 15.09
C SER A 41 28.82 -6.09 14.36
N VAL A 42 28.98 -5.16 13.40
CA VAL A 42 30.25 -4.91 12.71
C VAL A 42 31.35 -4.50 13.70
N ALA A 43 31.04 -3.59 14.63
CA ALA A 43 31.99 -3.15 15.65
C ALA A 43 32.43 -4.30 16.55
N PHE A 44 31.51 -5.18 16.97
CA PHE A 44 31.83 -6.38 17.76
C PHE A 44 32.73 -7.35 16.98
N LEU A 45 32.44 -7.64 15.71
CA LEU A 45 33.27 -8.53 14.89
C LEU A 45 34.70 -7.99 14.74
N ILE A 46 34.86 -6.67 14.55
CA ILE A 46 36.17 -6.03 14.51
C ILE A 46 36.85 -6.14 15.88
N ALA A 47 36.14 -5.85 16.97
CA ALA A 47 36.66 -5.93 18.33
C ALA A 47 37.19 -7.35 18.68
N TYR A 48 36.53 -8.40 18.19
CA TYR A 48 36.98 -9.78 18.41
C TYR A 48 38.35 -10.10 17.81
N ASN A 49 38.89 -9.30 16.89
CA ASN A 49 40.25 -9.48 16.38
C ASN A 49 41.34 -9.10 17.39
N PHE A 50 40.99 -8.38 18.47
CA PHE A 50 41.94 -8.01 19.52
C PHE A 50 41.91 -9.05 20.64
N GLY A 51 42.96 -9.87 20.73
CA GLY A 51 43.04 -10.94 21.71
C GLY A 51 44.23 -11.87 21.48
N ASN A 52 44.24 -13.02 22.16
CA ASN A 52 45.31 -14.02 22.05
C ASN A 52 45.11 -14.94 20.83
N HIS A 53 45.00 -14.35 19.64
CA HIS A 53 44.81 -15.09 18.39
C HIS A 53 46.16 -15.50 17.82
N GLN A 54 46.41 -16.81 17.73
CA GLN A 54 47.64 -17.37 17.15
C GLN A 54 47.46 -17.76 15.67
N GLY A 55 46.23 -18.02 15.25
CA GLY A 55 45.88 -18.41 13.89
C GLY A 55 45.18 -17.28 13.12
N HIS A 56 45.53 -17.10 11.85
CA HIS A 56 44.92 -16.06 11.00
C HIS A 56 43.56 -16.46 10.43
N VAL A 57 43.17 -17.73 10.50
CA VAL A 57 41.90 -18.22 9.93
C VAL A 57 40.71 -17.51 10.58
N GLU A 58 40.72 -17.36 11.90
CA GLU A 58 39.66 -16.66 12.63
C GLU A 58 39.58 -15.18 12.21
N THR A 59 40.72 -14.49 12.18
CA THR A 59 40.81 -13.09 11.73
C THR A 59 40.24 -12.90 10.32
N ILE A 60 40.56 -13.80 9.39
CA ILE A 60 40.07 -13.74 8.01
C ILE A 60 38.54 -13.86 7.99
N TRP A 61 37.97 -14.80 8.74
CA TRP A 61 36.51 -14.96 8.80
C TRP A 61 35.81 -13.80 9.49
N LEU A 62 36.34 -13.30 10.60
CA LEU A 62 35.77 -12.14 11.31
C LEU A 62 35.76 -10.89 10.42
N ILE A 63 36.86 -10.62 9.73
CA ILE A 63 36.95 -9.48 8.80
C ILE A 63 36.03 -9.70 7.59
N ALA A 64 36.00 -10.89 6.99
CA ALA A 64 35.14 -11.17 5.85
C ALA A 64 33.66 -10.97 6.18
N LEU A 65 33.21 -11.46 7.33
CA LEU A 65 31.83 -11.26 7.80
C LEU A 65 31.54 -9.79 8.13
N ALA A 66 32.47 -9.09 8.78
CA ALA A 66 32.32 -7.68 9.08
C ALA A 66 32.15 -6.84 7.81
N VAL A 67 32.98 -7.10 6.78
CA VAL A 67 32.90 -6.43 5.48
C VAL A 67 31.57 -6.76 4.78
N LEU A 68 31.15 -8.02 4.77
CA LEU A 68 29.90 -8.44 4.16
C LEU A 68 28.69 -7.73 4.78
N ILE A 69 28.62 -7.68 6.12
CA ILE A 69 27.54 -6.99 6.84
C ILE A 69 27.60 -5.47 6.57
N ALA A 70 28.77 -4.85 6.66
CA ALA A 70 28.92 -3.41 6.41
C ALA A 70 28.48 -3.03 4.99
N LEU A 71 28.86 -3.81 3.97
CA LEU A 71 28.41 -3.60 2.59
C LEU A 71 26.89 -3.75 2.48
N GLY A 72 26.32 -4.79 3.09
CA GLY A 72 24.87 -4.99 3.13
C GLY A 72 24.12 -3.80 3.74
N LEU A 73 24.64 -3.22 4.83
CA LEU A 73 24.06 -2.04 5.49
C LEU A 73 24.18 -0.77 4.67
N VAL A 74 25.31 -0.56 3.98
CA VAL A 74 25.47 0.58 3.07
C VAL A 74 24.50 0.47 1.90
N LEU A 75 24.41 -0.70 1.27
CA LEU A 75 23.45 -0.95 0.18
C LEU A 75 22.00 -0.77 0.67
N PHE A 76 21.69 -1.22 1.88
CA PHE A 76 20.39 -1.01 2.51
C PHE A 76 20.10 0.47 2.81
N ALA A 77 21.12 1.27 3.17
CA ALA A 77 20.96 2.70 3.43
C ALA A 77 20.63 3.51 2.16
N ILE A 78 21.26 3.15 1.04
CA ILE A 78 21.12 3.85 -0.24
C ILE A 78 19.99 3.31 -1.11
N ARG A 79 19.28 2.26 -0.65
CA ARG A 79 18.19 1.66 -1.41
C ARG A 79 17.13 2.72 -1.70
N PRO A 80 16.66 2.86 -2.95
CA PRO A 80 15.55 3.76 -3.23
C PRO A 80 14.29 3.24 -2.55
N GLU A 81 13.60 4.13 -1.84
CA GLU A 81 12.22 3.89 -1.39
C GLU A 81 11.34 3.86 -2.64
N LEU A 82 11.08 2.65 -3.16
CA LEU A 82 10.13 2.50 -4.25
C LEU A 82 8.77 2.95 -3.72
N SER A 83 8.13 3.90 -4.40
CA SER A 83 6.78 4.32 -4.05
C SER A 83 5.88 3.10 -4.13
N GLN A 84 5.51 2.54 -2.98
CA GLN A 84 4.56 1.45 -2.94
C GLN A 84 3.24 2.04 -3.42
N VAL A 85 2.88 1.75 -4.67
CA VAL A 85 1.56 2.11 -5.21
C VAL A 85 0.58 1.35 -4.35
N ARG A 86 0.04 2.03 -3.34
CA ARG A 86 -1.17 1.58 -2.66
C ARG A 86 -2.24 1.69 -3.72
N THR A 87 -2.42 0.62 -4.48
CA THR A 87 -3.67 0.43 -5.21
C THR A 87 -4.72 0.46 -4.12
N VAL A 88 -5.37 1.62 -3.96
CA VAL A 88 -6.57 1.75 -3.15
C VAL A 88 -7.60 0.91 -3.89
N THR A 89 -7.62 -0.39 -3.59
CA THR A 89 -8.74 -1.24 -3.93
C THR A 89 -9.97 -0.54 -3.36
N ALA A 90 -10.92 -0.27 -4.24
CA ALA A 90 -12.05 0.66 -4.16
C ALA A 90 -13.03 0.49 -2.97
N PHE A 91 -12.51 0.38 -1.74
CA PHE A 91 -13.31 0.15 -0.53
C PHE A 91 -13.12 1.23 0.54
N ASN A 92 -12.19 2.19 0.36
CA ASN A 92 -12.17 3.40 1.17
C ASN A 92 -13.04 4.47 0.50
N GLN A 93 -14.36 4.30 0.60
CA GLN A 93 -15.30 5.35 0.20
C GLN A 93 -15.18 6.51 1.20
N PRO A 94 -15.11 7.78 0.75
CA PRO A 94 -14.97 8.91 1.66
C PRO A 94 -16.19 9.01 2.60
N VAL A 95 -15.99 9.58 3.79
CA VAL A 95 -17.06 9.81 4.76
C VAL A 95 -18.18 10.62 4.10
N GLY A 96 -19.37 10.03 3.98
CA GLY A 96 -20.54 10.64 3.33
C GLY A 96 -20.79 10.20 1.89
N TYR A 97 -20.00 9.28 1.32
CA TYR A 97 -20.31 8.68 0.03
C TYR A 97 -21.63 7.89 0.11
N GLN A 98 -22.57 8.23 -0.76
CA GLN A 98 -23.78 7.45 -0.98
C GLN A 98 -23.63 6.69 -2.29
N GLU A 99 -23.77 5.37 -2.25
CA GLU A 99 -23.71 4.56 -3.44
C GLU A 99 -24.92 4.84 -4.34
N LYS A 100 -24.67 5.04 -5.63
CA LYS A 100 -25.72 5.23 -6.63
C LYS A 100 -26.47 3.90 -6.80
N ASP A 101 -27.79 3.95 -6.97
CA ASP A 101 -28.53 2.78 -7.42
C ASP A 101 -28.21 2.53 -8.91
N TRP A 102 -27.18 1.71 -9.14
CA TRP A 102 -26.73 1.35 -10.48
C TRP A 102 -27.81 0.62 -11.29
N THR A 103 -28.68 -0.12 -10.62
CA THR A 103 -29.76 -0.89 -11.27
C THR A 103 -30.83 0.05 -11.81
N GLU A 104 -31.22 1.04 -11.01
CA GLU A 104 -32.17 2.07 -11.43
C GLU A 104 -31.61 2.95 -12.55
N LEU A 105 -30.36 3.41 -12.42
CA LEU A 105 -29.70 4.24 -13.42
C LEU A 105 -29.52 3.50 -14.76
N GLN A 106 -29.18 2.21 -14.71
CA GLN A 106 -29.07 1.38 -15.92
C GLN A 106 -30.44 1.16 -16.56
N ARG A 107 -31.46 0.83 -15.76
CA ARG A 107 -32.83 0.60 -16.26
C ARG A 107 -33.40 1.84 -16.93
N THR A 108 -33.21 3.00 -16.32
CA THR A 108 -33.72 4.29 -16.81
C THR A 108 -32.81 4.93 -17.87
N MET A 109 -31.62 4.37 -18.09
CA MET A 109 -30.57 4.91 -18.94
C MET A 109 -30.28 6.39 -18.62
N THR A 110 -30.03 6.67 -17.33
CA THR A 110 -29.74 8.01 -16.79
C THR A 110 -28.36 8.06 -16.12
N GLY A 111 -27.92 9.26 -15.74
CA GLY A 111 -26.62 9.47 -15.10
C GLY A 111 -25.46 9.00 -16.00
N PRO A 112 -24.53 8.17 -15.51
CA PRO A 112 -23.42 7.66 -16.32
C PRO A 112 -23.86 6.92 -17.60
N TYR A 113 -25.06 6.34 -17.61
CA TYR A 113 -25.60 5.64 -18.78
C TYR A 113 -26.17 6.59 -19.84
N ALA A 114 -26.48 7.84 -19.49
CA ALA A 114 -26.93 8.84 -20.47
C ALA A 114 -25.80 9.33 -21.39
N GLU A 115 -24.57 9.30 -20.88
CA GLU A 115 -23.36 9.82 -21.53
C GLU A 115 -22.60 8.74 -22.31
N LEU A 116 -23.18 7.54 -22.48
CA LEU A 116 -22.53 6.47 -23.23
C LEU A 116 -22.26 6.89 -24.67
N THR A 117 -21.07 6.52 -25.16
CA THR A 117 -20.69 6.67 -26.56
C THR A 117 -21.45 5.66 -27.44
N ASP A 118 -21.56 5.94 -28.74
CA ASP A 118 -22.31 5.09 -29.66
C ASP A 118 -21.72 3.68 -29.78
N GLY A 119 -20.41 3.52 -29.60
CA GLY A 119 -19.76 2.22 -29.53
C GLY A 119 -20.14 1.44 -28.26
N GLN A 120 -20.27 2.13 -27.12
CA GLN A 120 -20.70 1.53 -25.86
C GLN A 120 -22.19 1.15 -25.89
N LEU A 121 -23.04 1.97 -26.50
CA LEU A 121 -24.45 1.65 -26.71
C LEU A 121 -24.61 0.39 -27.56
N ARG A 122 -23.88 0.29 -28.67
CA ARG A 122 -23.87 -0.92 -29.50
C ARG A 122 -23.34 -2.16 -28.76
N ALA A 123 -22.35 -2.00 -27.88
CA ALA A 123 -21.86 -3.09 -27.05
C ALA A 123 -22.93 -3.62 -26.07
N LEU A 124 -23.90 -2.79 -25.71
CA LEU A 124 -25.07 -3.17 -24.90
C LEU A 124 -26.27 -3.63 -25.77
N ASN A 125 -26.07 -3.80 -27.08
CA ASN A 125 -27.13 -4.08 -28.06
C ASN A 125 -28.23 -3.01 -28.09
N ILE A 126 -27.86 -1.75 -27.85
CA ILE A 126 -28.75 -0.60 -27.93
C ILE A 126 -28.41 0.20 -29.19
N GLU A 127 -29.43 0.51 -29.99
CA GLU A 127 -29.29 1.36 -31.18
C GLU A 127 -29.04 2.83 -30.78
N PRO A 128 -27.92 3.44 -31.20
CA PRO A 128 -27.59 4.81 -30.81
C PRO A 128 -28.63 5.83 -31.29
N GLU A 129 -29.08 5.76 -32.55
CA GLU A 129 -30.08 6.71 -33.07
C GLU A 129 -31.39 6.70 -32.27
N ALA A 130 -31.94 5.52 -31.99
CA ALA A 130 -33.17 5.36 -31.22
C ALA A 130 -33.00 5.87 -29.78
N PHE A 131 -31.84 5.60 -29.18
CA PHE A 131 -31.52 6.09 -27.85
C PHE A 131 -31.47 7.63 -27.80
N ARG A 132 -30.78 8.28 -28.75
CA ARG A 132 -30.68 9.75 -28.80
C ARG A 132 -32.04 10.41 -29.02
N ALA A 133 -32.86 9.86 -29.91
CA ALA A 133 -34.22 10.35 -30.12
C ALA A 133 -35.07 10.25 -28.83
N SER A 134 -34.95 9.14 -28.10
CA SER A 134 -35.65 8.96 -26.81
C SER A 134 -35.17 9.93 -25.71
N GLN A 135 -33.91 10.35 -25.76
CA GLN A 135 -33.35 11.33 -24.83
C GLN A 135 -33.82 12.75 -25.16
N GLN A 136 -33.82 13.12 -26.44
CA GLN A 136 -34.30 14.43 -26.90
C GLN A 136 -35.76 14.67 -26.50
N GLY A 137 -36.65 13.70 -26.73
CA GLY A 137 -38.04 13.82 -26.31
C GLY A 137 -38.24 13.92 -24.79
N ARG A 138 -37.33 13.34 -23.98
CA ARG A 138 -37.37 13.50 -22.51
C ARG A 138 -36.95 14.90 -22.07
N HIS A 139 -35.98 15.52 -22.74
CA HIS A 139 -35.58 16.89 -22.43
C HIS A 139 -36.69 17.91 -22.72
N GLU A 140 -37.48 17.68 -23.77
CA GLU A 140 -38.63 18.55 -24.11
C GLU A 140 -39.77 18.47 -23.09
N LEU A 141 -39.97 17.32 -22.44
CA LEU A 141 -41.01 17.12 -21.42
C LEU A 141 -40.60 17.62 -20.02
N SER A 142 -39.34 17.96 -19.82
CA SER A 142 -38.79 18.40 -18.53
C SER A 142 -38.71 19.94 -18.41
N ASN A 143 -39.19 20.68 -19.40
CA ASN A 143 -39.10 22.14 -19.50
C ASN A 143 -40.48 22.80 -19.43
#